data_AF-A0A7W9U1K4-F1
#
_entry.id   AF-A0A7W9U1K4-F1
#
_cell.length_a   1.000
_cell.length_b   1.000
_cell.length_c   1.000
_cell.angle_alpha   90.00
_cell.angle_beta   90.00
_cell.angle_gamma   90.00
#
_symmetry.space_group_name_H-M   'P 1'
#
loop_
_entity.id
_entity.type
_entity.pdbx_description
1 polymer ?
#
loop_
_entity_poly.entity_id
_entity_poly.type
_entity_poly.pdbx_seq_one_letter_code
_entity_poly.pdbx_strand_id
1 'polypeptide(L)'
;MVTLDAFSNATMVMMYSFLSADARAAGKAAMYTQQIQVTGLPPDGVGAFAYAEQQLIVAPSNDDTTALNPARSVFVGGEIVV
;
A
#
# COMPACT_ATOMS: atom_id res chain seq x y z
N MET A 1 -2.77 -6.93 3.96
CA MET A 1 -4.24 -6.82 3.94
C MET A 1 -4.59 -5.60 3.13
N VAL A 2 -5.67 -5.65 2.33
CA VAL A 2 -6.21 -4.48 1.64
C VAL A 2 -7.68 -4.32 2.02
N THR A 3 -8.07 -3.10 2.35
CA THR A 3 -9.45 -2.71 2.70
C THR A 3 -9.92 -1.65 1.71
N LEU A 4 -11.14 -1.78 1.21
CA LEU A 4 -11.76 -0.83 0.28
C LEU A 4 -12.83 -0.03 1.00
N ASP A 5 -12.69 1.29 1.03
CA ASP A 5 -13.69 2.22 1.54
C ASP A 5 -14.42 2.88 0.37
N ALA A 6 -15.60 2.36 0.06
CA ALA A 6 -16.42 2.87 -1.02
C ALA A 6 -17.03 4.25 -0.72
N PHE A 7 -17.20 4.61 0.56
CA PHE A 7 -17.78 5.90 0.94
C PHE A 7 -16.76 7.01 0.74
N SER A 8 -15.53 6.79 1.20
CA SER A 8 -14.44 7.76 1.07
C SER A 8 -13.70 7.66 -0.27
N ASN A 9 -14.09 6.73 -1.13
CA ASN A 9 -13.41 6.39 -2.39
C ASN A 9 -11.90 6.18 -2.18
N ALA A 10 -11.54 5.30 -1.24
CA ALA A 10 -10.16 5.08 -0.84
C ALA A 10 -9.83 3.60 -0.67
N THR A 11 -8.57 3.26 -0.94
CA THR A 11 -8.00 1.93 -0.72
C THR A 11 -6.96 2.02 0.39
N MET A 12 -7.09 1.18 1.41
CA MET A 12 -6.14 1.11 2.52
C MET A 12 -5.35 -0.20 2.44
N VAL A 13 -4.02 -0.09 2.45
CA VAL A 13 -3.11 -1.24 2.43
C VAL A 13 -2.30 -1.30 3.72
N MET A 14 -2.26 -2.50 4.31
CA MET A 14 -1.46 -2.79 5.49
C MET A 14 -0.14 -3.42 5.08
N MET A 15 0.95 -2.67 5.28
CA MET A 15 2.33 -3.04 5.04
C MET A 15 2.97 -3.65 6.29
N TYR A 16 3.74 -4.71 6.10
CA TYR A 16 4.49 -5.39 7.15
C TYR A 16 5.93 -5.56 6.69
N SER A 17 6.87 -4.98 7.43
CA SER A 17 8.31 -5.17 7.20
C SER A 17 8.87 -6.12 8.24
N PHE A 18 9.67 -7.08 7.77
CA PHE A 18 10.34 -8.07 8.61
C PHE A 18 11.84 -7.95 8.41
N LEU A 19 12.61 -8.38 9.42
CA LEU A 19 14.06 -8.40 9.33
C LEU A 19 14.56 -9.29 8.17
N SER A 20 13.86 -10.40 7.91
CA SER A 20 14.16 -11.35 6.84
C SER A 20 12.92 -12.14 6.41
N ALA A 21 13.01 -12.80 5.26
CA ALA A 21 11.99 -13.75 4.81
C ALA A 21 11.81 -14.90 5.82
N ASP A 22 12.90 -15.39 6.42
CA ASP A 22 12.85 -16.44 7.44
C ASP A 22 12.11 -15.99 8.69
N ALA A 23 12.30 -14.74 9.13
CA ALA A 23 11.57 -14.18 10.27
C ALA A 23 10.07 -14.14 10.00
N ARG A 24 9.67 -13.75 8.78
CA ARG A 24 8.26 -13.80 8.34
C ARG A 24 7.74 -15.24 8.33
N ALA A 25 8.48 -16.17 7.72
CA ALA A 25 8.06 -17.57 7.61
C ALA A 25 7.93 -18.27 8.98
N ALA A 26 8.78 -17.90 9.94
CA ALA A 26 8.73 -18.38 11.32
C ALA A 26 7.63 -17.72 12.18
N GLY A 27 6.77 -16.89 11.60
CA GLY A 27 5.67 -16.22 12.31
C GLY A 27 6.12 -15.19 13.35
N LYS A 28 7.33 -14.62 13.19
CA LYS A 28 7.82 -13.56 14.08
C LYS A 28 7.01 -12.29 13.88
N ALA A 29 7.00 -11.41 14.88
CA ALA A 29 6.38 -10.10 14.75
C ALA A 29 7.08 -9.28 13.66
N ALA A 30 6.30 -8.51 12.91
CA ALA A 30 6.85 -7.53 11.97
C ALA A 30 7.60 -6.44 12.74
N MET A 31 8.74 -6.00 12.19
CA MET A 31 9.49 -4.87 12.74
C MET A 31 8.75 -3.56 12.55
N TYR A 32 8.09 -3.41 11.41
CA TYR A 32 7.25 -2.25 11.11
C TYR A 32 5.93 -2.71 10.54
N THR A 33 4.86 -2.10 11.03
CA THR A 33 3.52 -2.27 10.50
C THR A 33 2.96 -0.89 10.21
N GLN A 34 2.55 -0.66 8.98
CA GLN A 34 2.06 0.64 8.56
C GLN A 34 0.83 0.49 7.69
N GLN A 35 -0.18 1.31 7.96
CA GLN A 35 -1.33 1.44 7.09
C GLN A 35 -1.10 2.64 6.17
N ILE A 36 -1.24 2.41 4.87
CA ILE A 36 -1.11 3.43 3.84
C ILE A 36 -2.44 3.53 3.13
N GLN A 37 -2.94 4.75 3.02
CA GLN A 37 -4.14 5.06 2.26
C GLN A 37 -3.73 5.57 0.89
N VAL A 38 -4.37 5.06 -0.15
CA VAL A 38 -4.29 5.59 -1.52
C VAL A 38 -5.68 5.99 -1.97
N THR A 39 -5.76 7.06 -2.76
CA THR A 39 -7.02 7.53 -3.32
C THR A 39 -7.51 6.61 -4.43
N GLY A 40 -8.81 6.39 -4.45
CA GLY A 40 -9.51 5.59 -5.44
C GLY A 40 -9.74 4.14 -5.02
N LEU A 41 -10.48 3.45 -5.89
CA LEU A 41 -10.80 2.04 -5.80
C LEU A 41 -10.23 1.29 -7.01
N PRO A 42 -9.93 -0.01 -6.88
CA PRO A 42 -9.57 -0.82 -8.03
C PRO A 42 -10.70 -0.80 -9.08
N PRO A 43 -10.38 -0.67 -10.38
CA PRO A 43 -11.36 -0.88 -11.44
C PRO A 43 -11.95 -2.30 -11.39
N ASP A 44 -13.12 -2.48 -12.00
CA ASP A 44 -13.75 -3.79 -12.10
C ASP A 44 -12.81 -4.82 -12.73
N GLY A 45 -12.71 -5.99 -12.09
CA GLY A 45 -11.83 -7.07 -12.53
C GLY A 45 -10.34 -6.89 -12.15
N VAL A 46 -9.93 -5.76 -11.55
CA VAL A 46 -8.58 -5.58 -11.03
C VAL A 46 -8.50 -6.03 -9.57
N GLY A 47 -7.53 -6.88 -9.25
CA GLY A 47 -7.30 -7.34 -7.88
C GLY A 47 -6.87 -6.19 -6.97
N ALA A 48 -7.48 -6.09 -5.78
CA ALA A 48 -7.22 -5.01 -4.84
C ALA A 48 -5.74 -4.90 -4.41
N PHE A 49 -5.02 -6.02 -4.31
CA PHE A 49 -3.58 -6.03 -4.04
C PHE A 49 -2.77 -5.47 -5.20
N ALA A 50 -3.02 -5.95 -6.42
CA ALA A 50 -2.32 -5.46 -7.62
C ALA A 50 -2.56 -3.95 -7.84
N TYR A 51 -3.79 -3.48 -7.61
CA TYR A 51 -4.11 -2.06 -7.63
C TYR A 51 -3.31 -1.28 -6.56
N ALA A 52 -3.34 -1.74 -5.31
CA ALA A 52 -2.62 -1.06 -4.22
C ALA A 52 -1.11 -0.97 -4.48
N GLU A 53 -0.48 -2.05 -4.96
CA GLU A 53 0.95 -2.08 -5.32
C GLU A 53 1.27 -1.05 -6.40
N GLN A 54 0.46 -0.98 -7.47
CA GLN A 54 0.63 0.02 -8.53
C GLN A 54 0.47 1.46 -8.02
N GLN A 55 -0.51 1.72 -7.15
CA GLN A 55 -0.74 3.07 -6.62
C GLN A 55 0.32 3.52 -5.60
N LEU A 56 0.96 2.57 -4.90
CA LEU A 56 2.03 2.87 -3.93
C LEU A 56 3.30 3.38 -4.59
N ILE A 57 3.65 2.86 -5.77
CA ILE A 57 4.88 3.26 -6.49
C ILE A 57 4.70 4.54 -7.32
N VAL A 58 3.46 4.97 -7.54
CA VAL A 58 3.14 6.20 -8.27
C VAL A 58 3.16 7.40 -7.31
N ALA A 59 3.80 8.49 -7.75
CA ALA A 59 3.80 9.75 -7.02
C ALA A 59 2.36 10.22 -6.76
N PRO A 60 1.99 10.62 -5.52
CA PRO A 60 0.68 11.18 -5.26
C PRO A 60 0.41 12.39 -6.16
N SER A 61 -0.84 12.57 -6.60
CA SER A 61 -1.24 13.84 -7.21
C SER A 61 -1.14 14.97 -6.18
N ASN A 62 -0.81 16.18 -6.60
CA ASN A 62 -0.78 17.36 -5.72
C ASN A 62 -2.18 17.72 -5.17
N ASP A 63 -3.24 17.23 -5.81
CA ASP A 63 -4.63 17.45 -5.42
C ASP A 63 -5.20 16.29 -4.58
N ASP A 64 -4.38 15.28 -4.27
CA ASP A 64 -4.80 14.10 -3.52
C ASP A 64 -4.69 14.38 -2.02
N THR A 65 -5.81 14.42 -1.30
CA THR A 65 -5.83 14.64 0.16
C THR A 65 -5.12 13.52 0.94
N THR A 66 -4.90 12.36 0.32
CA THR A 66 -4.09 11.25 0.86
C THR A 66 -2.60 11.39 0.55
N ALA A 67 -2.19 12.34 -0.31
CA ALA A 67 -0.80 12.64 -0.64
C ALA A 67 0.03 13.10 0.56
N LEU A 68 -0.62 13.58 1.61
CA LEU A 68 0.04 14.05 2.83
C LEU A 68 0.58 12.92 3.70
N ASN A 69 0.32 11.64 3.38
CA ASN A 69 0.87 10.52 4.14
C ASN A 69 2.36 10.29 3.77
N PRO A 70 3.33 10.62 4.66
CA PRO A 70 4.75 10.49 4.35
C PRO A 70 5.18 9.06 4.03
N ALA A 71 4.39 8.07 4.44
CA ALA A 71 4.58 6.66 4.11
C ALA A 71 4.63 6.39 2.61
N ARG A 72 3.84 7.13 1.82
CA ARG A 72 3.77 6.94 0.36
C ARG A 72 5.10 7.29 -0.29
N SER A 73 5.76 8.35 0.16
CA SER A 73 7.01 8.85 -0.42
C SER A 73 8.15 7.83 -0.39
N VAL A 74 8.11 6.84 0.52
CA VAL A 74 9.12 5.77 0.62
C VAL A 74 9.08 4.82 -0.58
N PHE A 75 7.91 4.65 -1.20
CA PHE A 75 7.70 3.68 -2.28
C PHE A 75 7.65 4.31 -3.67
N VAL A 76 7.53 5.64 -3.77
CA VAL A 76 7.45 6.36 -5.06
C VAL A 76 8.68 6.06 -5.92
N GLY A 77 8.44 5.64 -7.16
CA GLY A 77 9.50 5.27 -8.11
C GLY A 77 10.09 3.87 -7.87
N GLY A 78 9.53 3.09 -6.95
CA GLY A 78 9.91 1.70 -6.73
C GLY A 78 9.52 0.78 -7.88
N GLU A 79 10.17 -0.39 -7.93
CA GLU A 79 9.88 -1.46 -8.87
C GLU A 79 9.18 -2.62 -8.14
N ILE A 80 8.13 -3.17 -8.74
CA ILE A 80 7.46 -4.38 -8.24
C ILE A 80 8.25 -5.59 -8.76
N VAL A 81 8.93 -6.30 -7.86
CA VAL A 81 9.65 -7.54 -8.18
C VAL A 81 8.74 -8.73 -7.90
N VAL A 82 8.46 -9.51 -8.94
CA VAL A 82 7.61 -10.71 -8.91
C VAL A 82 8.40 -12.00 -8.78
#